data_AF-F6GDY3-F1
#
_entry.id   AF-F6GDY3-F1
#
_cell.length_a   1.000
_cell.length_b   1.000
_cell.length_c   1.000
_cell.angle_alpha   90.00
_cell.angle_beta   90.00
_cell.angle_gamma   90.00
#
_symmetry.space_group_name_H-M   'P 1'
#
loop_
_entity.id
_entity.type
_entity.pdbx_description
1 polymer ?
#
loop_
_entity_poly.entity_id
_entity_poly.type
_entity_poly.pdbx_seq_one_letter_code
_entity_poly.pdbx_strand_id
1 'polypeptide(L)'
;MSNTITYQVGAEALQNALRASHDAESAYEQLLQKSNNDAIKNFIKERISMFNQFSEEISDLLMEIGVLPQEKGSVNGGLSRLWFDLKSSVLDYNINMLLEESKKIDKDHHYNYMQIIRSNSYSQEAYEVLMNHLSEIRTTKRPEVVSSHPVIKSVQVRA
;
A
#
# COMPACT_ATOMS: atom_id res chain seq x y z
N MET A 1 9.80 -27.04 23.79
CA MET A 1 8.88 -27.35 22.67
C MET A 1 7.99 -26.16 22.26
N SER A 2 8.01 -25.02 22.97
CA SER A 2 7.11 -23.90 22.70
C SER A 2 7.57 -22.91 21.62
N ASN A 3 8.86 -22.87 21.28
CA ASN A 3 9.37 -21.84 20.36
C ASN A 3 9.09 -22.17 18.89
N THR A 4 9.09 -23.44 18.50
CA THR A 4 8.90 -23.87 17.10
C THR A 4 7.53 -23.48 16.55
N ILE A 5 6.47 -23.64 17.36
CA ILE A 5 5.09 -23.26 16.96
C ILE A 5 4.98 -21.73 16.85
N THR A 6 5.55 -20.98 17.80
CA THR A 6 5.55 -19.51 17.76
C THR A 6 6.31 -18.95 16.55
N TYR A 7 7.47 -19.52 16.22
CA TYR A 7 8.21 -19.12 15.01
C TYR A 7 7.45 -19.48 13.73
N GLN A 8 6.75 -20.62 13.68
CA GLN A 8 5.90 -20.97 12.54
C GLN A 8 4.72 -20.02 12.36
N VAL A 9 4.03 -19.66 13.46
CA VAL A 9 2.87 -18.74 13.41
C VAL A 9 3.31 -17.31 13.09
N GLY A 10 4.41 -16.84 13.67
CA GLY A 10 4.98 -15.52 13.36
C GLY A 10 5.50 -15.40 11.93
N ALA A 11 6.11 -16.47 11.41
CA ALA A 11 6.61 -16.51 10.04
C ALA A 11 5.50 -16.41 9.00
N GLU A 12 4.39 -17.14 9.16
CA GLU A 12 3.27 -17.05 8.21
C GLU A 12 2.65 -15.65 8.21
N ALA A 13 2.54 -15.04 9.40
CA ALA A 13 2.03 -13.69 9.54
C ALA A 13 2.93 -12.65 8.84
N LEU A 14 4.25 -12.77 8.99
CA LEU A 14 5.24 -11.96 8.29
C LEU A 14 5.22 -12.19 6.78
N GLN A 15 5.06 -13.43 6.30
CA GLN A 15 4.91 -13.71 4.86
C GLN A 15 3.65 -13.07 4.28
N ASN A 16 2.55 -13.09 5.03
CA ASN A 16 1.31 -12.42 4.61
C ASN A 16 1.47 -10.89 4.60
N ALA A 17 2.23 -10.35 5.55
CA ALA A 17 2.58 -8.93 5.59
C ALA A 17 3.45 -8.53 4.38
N LEU A 18 4.48 -9.33 4.06
CA LEU A 18 5.35 -9.15 2.89
C LEU A 18 4.54 -9.13 1.59
N ARG A 19 3.64 -10.11 1.43
CA ARG A 19 2.75 -10.17 0.26
C ARG A 19 1.87 -8.93 0.13
N ALA A 20 1.30 -8.45 1.24
CA ALA A 20 0.48 -7.25 1.22
C ALA A 20 1.25 -5.98 0.82
N SER A 21 2.53 -5.89 1.18
CA SER A 21 3.44 -4.81 0.75
C SER A 21 3.73 -4.88 -0.75
N HIS A 22 4.05 -6.08 -1.27
CA HIS A 22 4.24 -6.30 -2.71
C HIS A 22 2.98 -6.01 -3.54
N ASP A 23 1.79 -6.37 -3.04
CA ASP A 23 0.52 -6.09 -3.71
C ASP A 23 0.29 -4.58 -3.83
N ALA A 24 0.55 -3.82 -2.75
CA ALA A 24 0.42 -2.37 -2.75
C ALA A 24 1.46 -1.68 -3.65
N GLU A 25 2.71 -2.12 -3.61
CA GLU A 25 3.76 -1.67 -4.53
C GLU A 25 3.34 -1.86 -5.99
N SER A 26 2.85 -3.07 -6.34
CA SER A 26 2.36 -3.39 -7.69
C SER A 26 1.18 -2.51 -8.11
N ALA A 27 0.27 -2.20 -7.19
CA ALA A 27 -0.86 -1.31 -7.48
C ALA A 27 -0.39 0.12 -7.77
N TYR A 28 0.61 0.62 -7.03
CA TYR A 28 1.21 1.93 -7.29
C TYR A 28 2.04 1.96 -8.57
N GLU A 29 2.74 0.88 -8.93
CA GLU A 29 3.42 0.75 -10.23
C GLU A 29 2.44 0.86 -11.40
N GLN A 30 1.27 0.20 -11.30
CA GLN A 30 0.22 0.35 -12.31
C GLN A 30 -0.34 1.78 -12.36
N LEU A 31 -0.52 2.41 -11.19
CA LEU A 31 -0.97 3.80 -11.12
C LEU A 31 0.04 4.76 -11.75
N LEU A 32 1.35 4.50 -11.59
CA LEU A 32 2.42 5.25 -12.22
C LEU A 32 2.37 5.17 -13.74
N GLN A 33 2.14 3.97 -14.28
CA GLN A 33 2.02 3.73 -15.73
C GLN A 33 0.84 4.49 -16.36
N LYS A 34 -0.24 4.72 -15.59
CA LYS A 34 -1.42 5.48 -16.04
C LYS A 34 -1.34 6.99 -15.78
N SER A 35 -0.29 7.48 -15.13
CA SER A 35 -0.15 8.89 -14.81
C SER A 35 0.56 9.66 -15.92
N ASN A 36 -0.04 10.78 -16.34
CA ASN A 36 0.56 11.74 -17.29
C ASN A 36 1.07 13.02 -16.61
N ASN A 37 0.83 13.20 -15.30
CA ASN A 37 1.16 14.44 -14.58
C ASN A 37 2.40 14.27 -13.68
N ASP A 38 3.39 15.14 -13.81
CA ASP A 38 4.66 15.00 -13.09
C ASP A 38 4.54 15.17 -11.57
N ALA A 39 3.64 16.06 -11.10
CA ALA A 39 3.46 16.30 -9.68
C ALA A 39 2.94 15.04 -8.95
N ILE A 40 1.99 14.32 -9.56
CA ILE A 40 1.47 13.08 -8.98
C ILE A 40 2.39 11.88 -9.23
N LYS A 41 3.20 11.87 -10.29
CA LYS A 41 4.22 10.82 -10.51
C LYS A 41 5.25 10.79 -9.38
N ASN A 42 5.70 11.94 -8.91
CA ASN A 42 6.66 12.00 -7.81
C ASN A 42 6.06 11.40 -6.53
N PHE A 43 4.84 11.83 -6.17
CA PHE A 43 4.10 11.23 -5.06
C PHE A 43 3.96 9.70 -5.22
N ILE A 44 3.55 9.21 -6.40
CA ILE A 44 3.41 7.77 -6.63
C ILE A 44 4.74 7.03 -6.46
N LYS A 45 5.86 7.58 -6.95
CA LYS A 45 7.20 6.98 -6.77
C LYS A 45 7.62 6.91 -5.31
N GLU A 46 7.33 7.95 -4.52
CA GLU A 46 7.55 7.94 -3.07
C GLU A 46 6.76 6.80 -2.40
N ARG A 47 5.52 6.57 -2.84
CA ARG A 47 4.70 5.43 -2.34
C ARG A 47 5.29 4.08 -2.72
N ILE A 48 5.77 3.91 -3.95
CA ILE A 48 6.45 2.67 -4.39
C ILE A 48 7.68 2.42 -3.50
N SER A 49 8.52 3.44 -3.29
CA SER A 49 9.72 3.34 -2.45
C SER A 49 9.40 2.94 -1.02
N MET A 50 8.32 3.50 -0.44
CA MET A 50 7.88 3.17 0.91
C MET A 50 7.45 1.69 1.03
N PHE A 51 6.65 1.17 0.10
CA PHE A 51 6.25 -0.25 0.13
C PHE A 51 7.41 -1.21 -0.19
N ASN A 52 8.40 -0.76 -0.96
CA ASN A 52 9.63 -1.48 -1.18
C ASN A 52 10.43 -1.62 0.14
N GLN A 53 10.62 -0.51 0.85
CA GLN A 53 11.26 -0.50 2.17
C GLN A 53 10.52 -1.41 3.17
N PHE A 54 9.18 -1.38 3.21
CA PHE A 54 8.42 -2.29 4.08
C PHE A 54 8.68 -3.76 3.76
N SER A 55 8.88 -4.09 2.47
CA SER A 55 9.17 -5.45 2.03
C SER A 55 10.57 -5.88 2.44
N GLU A 56 11.55 -4.98 2.38
CA GLU A 56 12.92 -5.22 2.88
C GLU A 56 12.93 -5.46 4.39
N GLU A 57 12.29 -4.59 5.18
CA GLU A 57 12.23 -4.70 6.65
C GLU A 57 11.55 -6.02 7.09
N ILE A 58 10.48 -6.44 6.41
CA ILE A 58 9.84 -7.73 6.70
C ILE A 58 10.71 -8.92 6.27
N SER A 59 11.43 -8.78 5.16
CA SER A 59 12.33 -9.84 4.67
C SER A 59 13.46 -10.08 5.65
N ASP A 60 14.02 -9.02 6.24
CA ASP A 60 15.03 -9.13 7.29
C ASP A 60 14.50 -9.87 8.52
N LEU A 61 13.31 -9.50 9.01
CA LEU A 61 12.66 -10.20 10.12
C LEU A 61 12.42 -11.70 9.84
N LEU A 62 12.06 -12.06 8.61
CA LEU A 62 11.90 -13.46 8.19
C LEU A 62 13.24 -14.20 8.18
N MET A 63 14.29 -13.57 7.65
CA MET A 63 15.63 -14.15 7.60
C MET A 63 16.22 -14.36 9.00
N GLU A 64 15.99 -13.44 9.94
CA GLU A 64 16.43 -13.55 11.34
C GLU A 64 15.86 -14.79 12.05
N ILE A 65 14.64 -15.19 11.70
CA ILE A 65 14.00 -16.40 12.23
C ILE A 65 14.26 -17.65 11.35
N GLY A 66 15.15 -17.54 10.37
CA GLY A 66 15.57 -18.65 9.50
C GLY A 66 14.55 -19.03 8.42
N VAL A 67 13.65 -18.12 8.05
CA VAL A 67 12.62 -18.32 7.02
C VAL A 67 12.97 -17.50 5.79
N LEU A 68 12.94 -18.14 4.61
CA LEU A 68 13.19 -17.43 3.35
C LEU A 68 11.98 -16.57 2.97
N PRO A 69 12.16 -15.26 2.70
CA PRO A 69 11.08 -14.41 2.22
C PRO A 69 10.54 -14.91 0.88
N GLN A 70 9.22 -14.84 0.70
CA GLN A 70 8.59 -15.17 -0.57
C GLN A 70 8.66 -13.97 -1.52
N GLU A 71 9.16 -14.22 -2.73
CA GLU A 71 9.24 -13.22 -3.79
C GLU A 71 7.86 -12.69 -4.21
N LYS A 72 7.86 -11.45 -4.71
CA LYS A 72 6.72 -10.79 -5.35
C LYS A 72 6.07 -11.71 -6.40
N GLY A 73 4.76 -11.93 -6.29
CA GLY A 73 3.99 -12.79 -7.20
C GLY A 73 3.97 -14.29 -6.84
N SER A 74 4.55 -14.69 -5.71
CA SER A 74 4.44 -16.07 -5.20
C SER A 74 2.99 -16.46 -4.88
N VAL A 75 2.53 -17.57 -5.48
CA VAL A 75 1.15 -18.10 -5.34
C VAL A 75 1.16 -19.28 -4.36
N ASN A 76 1.45 -19.03 -3.08
CA ASN A 76 1.21 -20.02 -2.03
C ASN A 76 -0.01 -19.58 -1.21
N GLY A 77 -0.99 -20.49 -1.12
CA GLY A 77 -2.35 -20.23 -0.62
C GLY A 77 -2.39 -19.53 0.73
N GLY A 78 -2.80 -18.26 0.72
CA GLY A 78 -3.04 -17.43 1.90
C GLY A 78 -3.29 -15.99 1.46
N LEU A 79 -4.54 -15.50 1.58
CA LEU A 79 -5.01 -14.16 1.18
C LEU A 79 -4.43 -13.64 -0.15
N SER A 80 -4.80 -14.29 -1.25
CA SER A 80 -4.83 -13.60 -2.54
C SER A 80 -5.95 -12.59 -2.50
N ARG A 81 -5.60 -11.31 -2.52
CA ARG A 81 -6.53 -10.28 -2.98
C ARG A 81 -5.75 -9.47 -4.01
N LEU A 82 -5.90 -9.85 -5.28
CA LEU A 82 -5.46 -9.07 -6.44
C LEU A 82 -6.37 -7.83 -6.54
N TRP A 83 -6.32 -6.89 -5.58
CA TRP A 83 -7.44 -5.96 -5.37
C TRP A 83 -7.57 -4.80 -6.35
N PHE A 84 -6.72 -4.66 -7.37
CA PHE A 84 -7.13 -3.80 -8.48
C PHE A 84 -6.71 -4.42 -9.81
N ASP A 85 -7.57 -5.29 -10.32
CA ASP A 85 -7.95 -5.24 -11.73
C ASP A 85 -8.33 -3.77 -11.98
N LEU A 86 -7.36 -2.97 -12.43
CA LEU A 86 -7.45 -1.54 -12.62
C LEU A 86 -8.40 -1.30 -13.79
N LYS A 87 -9.68 -1.62 -13.57
CA LYS A 87 -10.84 -1.47 -14.44
C LYS A 87 -11.04 0.00 -14.68
N SER A 88 -10.20 0.54 -15.55
CA SER A 88 -10.71 1.44 -16.55
C SER A 88 -9.88 1.27 -17.81
N SER A 89 -10.61 0.91 -18.86
CA SER A 89 -10.29 1.12 -20.26
C SER A 89 -10.23 2.62 -20.62
N VAL A 90 -9.86 3.49 -19.67
CA VAL A 90 -9.78 4.93 -19.85
C VAL A 90 -8.31 5.27 -19.95
N LEU A 91 -7.91 5.69 -21.15
CA LEU A 91 -6.53 6.04 -21.51
C LEU A 91 -6.00 7.29 -20.79
N ASP A 92 -6.82 7.98 -19.99
CA ASP A 92 -6.44 9.24 -19.36
C ASP A 92 -7.06 9.39 -17.95
N TYR A 93 -6.29 9.07 -16.92
CA TYR A 93 -6.67 9.38 -15.54
C TYR A 93 -6.33 10.84 -15.22
N ASN A 94 -7.33 11.65 -14.87
CA ASN A 94 -7.06 12.98 -14.31
C ASN A 94 -6.48 12.86 -12.87
N ILE A 95 -5.83 13.92 -12.39
CA ILE A 95 -5.14 13.96 -11.09
C ILE A 95 -6.06 13.54 -9.93
N ASN A 96 -7.34 13.95 -9.94
CA ASN A 96 -8.30 13.59 -8.90
C ASN A 96 -8.55 12.08 -8.87
N MET A 97 -8.74 11.45 -10.02
CA MET A 97 -8.96 10.00 -10.08
C MET A 97 -7.72 9.22 -9.63
N LEU A 98 -6.51 9.65 -10.01
CA LEU A 98 -5.26 9.04 -9.54
C LEU A 98 -5.12 9.15 -8.01
N LEU A 99 -5.49 10.31 -7.46
CA LEU A 99 -5.42 10.54 -6.02
C LEU A 99 -6.44 9.69 -5.26
N GLU A 100 -7.67 9.59 -5.74
CA GLU A 100 -8.69 8.71 -5.14
C GLU A 100 -8.27 7.24 -5.21
N GLU A 101 -7.66 6.81 -6.30
CA GLU A 101 -7.15 5.45 -6.42
C GLU A 101 -6.01 5.18 -5.43
N SER A 102 -5.07 6.12 -5.26
CA SER A 102 -4.03 6.01 -4.23
C SER A 102 -4.59 5.90 -2.81
N LYS A 103 -5.69 6.59 -2.50
CA LYS A 103 -6.35 6.50 -1.18
C LYS A 103 -6.98 5.13 -0.96
N LYS A 104 -7.57 4.52 -2.00
CA LYS A 104 -8.10 3.16 -1.91
C LYS A 104 -6.97 2.18 -1.65
N ILE A 105 -5.84 2.32 -2.36
CA ILE A 105 -4.70 1.43 -2.17
C ILE A 105 -4.23 1.44 -0.72
N ASP A 106 -4.06 2.63 -0.15
CA ASP A 106 -3.59 2.77 1.22
C ASP A 106 -4.60 2.27 2.25
N LYS A 107 -5.90 2.48 2.00
CA LYS A 107 -6.97 1.98 2.86
C LYS A 107 -7.03 0.46 2.86
N ASP A 108 -6.93 -0.16 1.69
CA ASP A 108 -7.01 -1.62 1.54
C ASP A 108 -5.77 -2.29 2.14
N HIS A 109 -4.58 -1.75 1.88
CA HIS A 109 -3.36 -2.21 2.53
C HIS A 109 -3.46 -2.06 4.06
N HIS A 110 -3.82 -0.89 4.58
CA HIS A 110 -3.99 -0.68 6.03
C HIS A 110 -5.00 -1.65 6.64
N TYR A 111 -6.13 -1.91 5.96
CA TYR A 111 -7.12 -2.88 6.43
C TYR A 111 -6.51 -4.27 6.50
N ASN A 112 -5.88 -4.75 5.43
CA ASN A 112 -5.28 -6.07 5.37
C ASN A 112 -4.16 -6.24 6.41
N TYR A 113 -3.28 -5.25 6.56
CA TYR A 113 -2.23 -5.25 7.58
C TYR A 113 -2.80 -5.33 8.98
N MET A 114 -3.82 -4.54 9.31
CA MET A 114 -4.46 -4.61 10.62
C MET A 114 -5.09 -5.99 10.89
N GLN A 115 -5.66 -6.66 9.87
CA GLN A 115 -6.18 -8.02 10.04
C GLN A 115 -5.06 -9.03 10.32
N ILE A 116 -3.94 -8.92 9.61
CA ILE A 116 -2.74 -9.72 9.81
C ILE A 116 -2.25 -9.53 11.25
N ILE A 117 -1.97 -8.29 11.66
CA ILE A 117 -1.45 -7.94 13.00
C ILE A 117 -2.37 -8.41 14.13
N ARG A 118 -3.69 -8.31 13.97
CA ARG A 118 -4.65 -8.67 15.03
C ARG A 118 -4.88 -10.16 15.20
N SER A 119 -4.70 -10.94 14.13
CA SER A 119 -5.09 -12.35 14.11
C SER A 119 -3.94 -13.31 14.36
N ASN A 120 -2.74 -12.78 14.61
CA ASN A 120 -1.50 -13.56 14.70
C ASN A 120 -0.65 -13.14 15.91
N SER A 121 0.38 -13.95 16.20
CA SER A 121 1.37 -13.66 17.25
C SER A 121 2.71 -13.29 16.62
N TYR A 122 3.42 -12.35 17.22
CA TYR A 122 4.68 -11.79 16.72
C TYR A 122 5.73 -11.71 17.83
N SER A 123 7.00 -11.60 17.45
CA SER A 123 7.98 -11.00 18.36
C SER A 123 7.62 -9.53 18.60
N GLN A 124 8.09 -8.97 19.71
CA GLN A 124 7.86 -7.55 20.01
C GLN A 124 8.40 -6.65 18.89
N GLU A 125 9.61 -6.95 18.41
CA GLU A 125 10.27 -6.23 17.32
C GLU A 125 9.45 -6.26 16.03
N ALA A 126 8.97 -7.44 15.60
CA ALA A 126 8.13 -7.55 14.41
C ALA A 126 6.82 -6.77 14.56
N TYR A 127 6.21 -6.77 15.75
CA TYR A 127 5.01 -5.98 15.99
C TYR A 127 5.28 -4.48 15.89
N GLU A 128 6.40 -3.99 16.44
CA GLU A 128 6.80 -2.59 16.38
C GLU A 128 7.05 -2.12 14.95
N VAL A 129 7.77 -2.90 14.14
CA VAL A 129 8.00 -2.63 12.71
C VAL A 129 6.67 -2.53 11.95
N LEU A 130 5.78 -3.51 12.10
CA LEU A 130 4.49 -3.51 11.41
C LEU A 130 3.58 -2.33 11.84
N MET A 131 3.63 -1.92 13.10
CA MET A 131 2.90 -0.74 13.58
C MET A 131 3.50 0.57 13.06
N ASN A 132 4.82 0.65 12.89
CA ASN A 132 5.49 1.80 12.29
C ASN A 132 5.07 1.96 10.82
N HIS A 133 5.01 0.87 10.05
CA HIS A 133 4.50 0.91 8.67
C HIS A 133 3.08 1.49 8.59
N LEU A 134 2.18 1.06 9.48
CA LEU A 134 0.81 1.59 9.56
C LEU A 134 0.77 3.09 9.87
N SER A 135 1.68 3.56 10.72
CA SER A 135 1.83 4.98 11.03
C SER A 135 2.27 5.76 9.79
N GLU A 136 3.30 5.28 9.10
CA GLU A 136 3.88 5.94 7.92
C GLU A 136 2.92 6.06 6.74
N ILE A 137 2.11 5.03 6.49
CA ILE A 137 1.03 5.07 5.51
C ILE A 137 0.07 6.24 5.77
N ARG A 138 -0.20 6.57 7.04
CA ARG A 138 -1.17 7.60 7.43
C ARG A 138 -0.57 9.01 7.43
N THR A 139 0.73 9.14 7.64
CA THR A 139 1.43 10.44 7.76
C THR A 139 2.00 10.94 6.44
N THR A 140 2.12 10.08 5.42
CA THR A 140 2.63 10.50 4.10
C THR A 140 1.73 11.60 3.50
N LYS A 141 2.35 12.73 3.16
CA LYS A 141 1.65 13.88 2.60
C LYS A 141 1.22 13.60 1.16
N ARG A 142 -0.04 13.91 0.83
CA ARG A 142 -0.55 13.84 -0.54
C ARG A 142 -0.46 15.21 -1.24
N PRO A 143 -0.30 15.24 -2.57
CA PRO A 143 -0.38 16.49 -3.31
C PRO A 143 -1.78 17.11 -3.16
N GLU A 144 -1.83 18.42 -2.93
CA GLU A 144 -3.07 19.17 -2.89
C GLU A 144 -3.60 19.36 -4.31
N VAL A 145 -4.88 19.02 -4.54
CA VAL A 145 -5.53 19.38 -5.81
C VAL A 145 -6.22 20.72 -5.60
N VAL A 146 -5.70 21.77 -6.26
CA VAL A 146 -6.44 23.03 -6.35
C VAL A 146 -7.69 22.76 -7.17
N SER A 147 -8.86 22.74 -6.53
CA SER A 147 -10.13 22.61 -7.23
C SER A 147 -10.35 23.87 -8.07
N SER A 148 -9.99 23.84 -9.35
CA SER A 148 -10.38 24.86 -10.32
C SER A 148 -11.86 24.67 -10.70
N HIS A 149 -12.78 24.90 -9.76
CA HIS A 149 -14.13 25.25 -10.15
C HIS A 149 -14.10 26.70 -10.63
N PRO A 150 -14.37 27.01 -11.91
CA PRO A 150 -14.60 28.39 -12.30
C PRO A 150 -15.84 28.87 -11.53
N VAL A 151 -15.65 29.87 -10.67
CA VAL A 151 -16.77 30.63 -10.12
C VAL A 151 -17.45 31.29 -11.31
N ILE A 152 -18.57 30.72 -11.76
CA ILE A 152 -19.46 31.41 -12.69
C ILE A 152 -19.97 32.63 -11.93
N LYS A 153 -19.35 33.79 -12.15
CA LYS A 153 -19.94 35.06 -11.73
C LYS A 153 -21.25 35.18 -12.50
N SER A 154 -22.36 35.05 -11.80
CA SER A 154 -23.67 35.37 -12.33
C SER A 154 -23.61 36.79 -12.90
N VAL A 155 -23.86 36.88 -14.21
CA VAL A 155 -24.07 38.15 -14.90
C VAL A 155 -25.29 38.79 -14.24
N GLN A 156 -25.10 39.90 -13.52
CA GLN A 156 -26.20 40.76 -13.15
C GLN A 156 -26.76 41.37 -14.44
N VAL A 157 -27.87 40.82 -14.93
CA VAL A 157 -28.72 41.49 -15.90
C VAL A 157 -29.42 42.61 -15.14
N ARG A 158 -28.99 43.86 -15.38
CA ARG A 158 -29.76 45.03 -14.97
C ARG A 158 -30.86 45.25 -16.01
N ALA A 159 -32.10 45.28 -15.53
CA ALA A 159 -33.27 45.78 -16.26
C ALA A 159 -33.20 47.31 -16.38
#